data_AF-A0A0G4EID2-F1
#
_entry.id   AF-A0A0G4EID2-F1
#
_cell.length_a   1.000
_cell.length_b   1.000
_cell.length_c   1.000
_cell.angle_alpha   90.00
_cell.angle_beta   90.00
_cell.angle_gamma   90.00
#
_symmetry.space_group_name_H-M   'P 1'
#
loop_
_entity.id
_entity.type
_entity.pdbx_description
1 polymer ?
#
loop_
_entity_poly.entity_id
_entity_poly.type
_entity_poly.pdbx_seq_one_letter_code
_entity_poly.pdbx_strand_id
1 'polypeptide(L)'
;MTKGMVNAALQGGRRYSHAKHYCRVCRNGDSDHRASDCPFLRAHLSGGRCFGYHQTSPEFGRQIRQTRVMRPSSTGAAGRGIYFAIRPEETEGKARHKGCMVKAEIRMNNPKHVWQALSPNETYASLAAQGHDGVIVHGYKSGVEIVVYHAEQVNVLRVHRRRQ
;
A
#
# COMPACT_ATOMS: atom_id res chain seq x y z
N MET A 1 46.01 -34.16 21.16
CA MET A 1 45.54 -34.65 19.84
C MET A 1 44.38 -35.59 20.17
N THR A 2 43.11 -35.35 19.84
CA THR A 2 42.51 -35.12 18.51
C THR A 2 41.13 -34.43 18.60
N LYS A 3 40.85 -33.68 17.53
CA LYS A 3 39.62 -32.99 17.06
C LYS A 3 38.27 -33.73 17.24
N GLY A 4 37.18 -32.95 17.22
CA GLY A 4 35.89 -33.37 16.64
C GLY A 4 34.67 -32.76 17.35
N MET A 5 34.29 -31.52 17.04
CA MET A 5 33.20 -31.13 16.12
C MET A 5 31.77 -31.23 16.69
N VAL A 6 31.15 -30.05 16.68
CA VAL A 6 29.76 -29.67 16.89
C VAL A 6 28.73 -30.59 16.19
N ASN A 7 27.59 -30.81 16.83
CA ASN A 7 26.35 -31.19 16.14
C ASN A 7 25.27 -30.15 16.43
N ALA A 8 25.09 -29.26 15.45
CA ALA A 8 24.00 -28.32 15.38
C ALA A 8 22.69 -29.08 15.15
N ALA A 9 21.69 -28.79 15.99
CA ALA A 9 20.32 -29.20 15.77
C ALA A 9 19.78 -28.46 14.53
N LEU A 10 19.84 -29.11 13.37
CA LEU A 10 19.07 -28.72 12.20
C LEU A 10 17.60 -29.04 12.47
N GLN A 11 16.85 -28.05 12.96
CA GLN A 11 15.40 -28.13 12.98
C GLN A 11 14.90 -28.16 11.52
N GLY A 12 14.48 -29.35 11.10
CA GLY A 12 13.86 -29.58 9.81
C GLY A 12 12.59 -28.76 9.66
N GLY A 13 12.64 -27.76 8.78
CA GLY A 13 11.45 -27.05 8.31
C GLY A 13 10.54 -28.03 7.59
N ARG A 14 9.35 -28.28 8.15
CA ARG A 14 8.28 -29.00 7.46
C ARG A 14 7.92 -28.21 6.20
N ARG A 15 8.28 -28.73 5.04
CA ARG A 15 7.79 -28.28 3.73
C ARG A 15 6.33 -28.69 3.60
N TYR A 16 5.43 -27.90 4.20
CA TYR A 16 4.02 -27.97 3.83
C TYR A 16 3.91 -27.58 2.35
N SER A 17 3.15 -28.35 1.57
CA SER A 17 2.91 -28.08 0.15
C SER A 17 2.28 -26.70 -0.01
N HIS A 18 3.07 -25.67 -0.32
CA HIS A 18 2.50 -24.39 -0.68
C HIS A 18 2.02 -24.49 -2.13
N ALA A 19 0.76 -24.15 -2.38
CA ALA A 19 0.31 -23.90 -3.73
C ALA A 19 1.13 -22.71 -4.23
N LYS A 20 2.08 -22.96 -5.14
CA LYS A 20 2.88 -21.92 -5.77
C LYS A 20 1.93 -20.85 -6.29
N HIS A 21 2.12 -19.60 -5.86
CA HIS A 21 1.32 -18.51 -6.37
C HIS A 21 2.13 -17.22 -6.49
N TYR A 22 1.72 -16.43 -7.48
CA TYR A 22 2.29 -15.12 -7.71
C TYR A 22 1.73 -14.12 -6.69
N CYS A 23 2.60 -13.53 -5.87
CA CYS A 23 2.21 -12.46 -4.96
C CYS A 23 2.27 -11.12 -5.68
N ARG A 24 1.13 -10.47 -5.85
CA ARG A 24 1.01 -9.18 -6.56
C ARG A 24 1.62 -8.00 -5.80
N VAL A 25 1.96 -8.17 -4.52
CA VAL A 25 2.50 -7.11 -3.67
C VAL A 25 4.03 -7.05 -3.76
N CYS A 26 4.71 -8.20 -3.59
CA CYS A 26 6.17 -8.29 -3.72
C CYS A 26 6.65 -8.71 -5.12
N ARG A 27 5.72 -9.14 -6.01
CA ARG A 27 5.99 -9.64 -7.37
C ARG A 27 6.80 -10.95 -7.42
N ASN A 28 6.86 -11.71 -6.32
CA ASN A 28 7.47 -13.05 -6.31
C ASN A 28 6.53 -14.09 -6.97
N GLY A 29 7.03 -14.79 -7.99
CA GLY A 29 6.30 -15.80 -8.76
C GLY A 29 6.08 -17.15 -8.07
N ASP A 30 6.82 -17.42 -6.99
CA ASP A 30 6.69 -18.64 -6.19
C ASP A 30 6.60 -18.27 -4.70
N SER A 31 5.54 -17.55 -4.35
CA SER A 31 5.34 -17.08 -2.97
C SER A 31 4.69 -18.15 -2.11
N ASP A 32 5.12 -18.20 -0.85
CA ASP A 32 4.60 -19.04 0.23
C ASP A 32 3.59 -18.29 1.13
N HIS A 33 3.28 -17.04 0.82
CA HIS A 33 2.45 -16.14 1.63
C HIS A 33 1.34 -15.47 0.81
N ARG A 34 0.20 -15.19 1.43
CA ARG A 34 -0.88 -14.40 0.81
C ARG A 34 -0.49 -12.91 0.71
N ALA A 35 -1.15 -12.18 -0.18
CA ALA A 35 -0.97 -10.73 -0.31
C ALA A 35 -1.22 -9.95 0.99
N SER A 36 -2.20 -10.38 1.80
CA SER A 36 -2.51 -9.84 3.13
C SER A 36 -1.36 -9.96 4.11
N ASP A 37 -0.58 -11.03 3.99
CA ASP A 37 0.49 -11.43 4.91
C ASP A 37 1.88 -11.22 4.29
N CYS A 38 1.95 -10.45 3.21
CA CYS A 38 3.19 -10.25 2.46
C CYS A 38 4.25 -9.54 3.32
N PRO A 39 5.46 -10.12 3.50
CA PRO A 39 6.53 -9.49 4.28
C PRO A 39 6.94 -8.11 3.73
N PHE A 40 6.92 -7.94 2.41
CA PHE A 40 7.17 -6.64 1.78
C PHE A 40 6.15 -5.60 2.22
N LEU A 41 4.87 -5.96 2.27
CA LEU A 41 3.80 -5.06 2.70
C LEU A 41 3.96 -4.69 4.18
N ARG A 42 4.23 -5.69 5.03
CA ARG A 42 4.46 -5.47 6.46
C ARG A 42 5.65 -4.53 6.72
N ALA A 43 6.75 -4.74 5.99
CA ALA A 43 7.90 -3.85 6.05
C ALA A 43 7.57 -2.44 5.54
N HIS A 44 6.82 -2.33 4.44
CA HIS A 44 6.41 -1.05 3.84
C HIS A 44 5.52 -0.22 4.77
N LEU A 45 4.69 -0.87 5.60
CA LEU A 45 3.78 -0.23 6.55
C LEU A 45 4.36 -0.10 7.97
N SER A 46 5.64 -0.45 8.16
CA SER A 46 6.26 -0.48 9.49
C SER A 46 6.49 0.92 10.06
N GLY A 47 6.40 1.06 11.39
CA GLY A 47 6.73 2.31 12.08
C GLY A 47 5.74 3.46 11.86
N GLY A 48 4.48 3.15 11.53
CA GLY A 48 3.40 4.13 11.44
C GLY A 48 3.46 5.04 10.21
N ARG A 49 4.38 4.76 9.29
CA ARG A 49 4.65 5.57 8.10
C ARG A 49 4.95 4.69 6.90
N CYS A 50 4.46 5.10 5.74
CA CYS A 50 4.80 4.46 4.48
C CYS A 50 4.91 5.47 3.35
N PHE A 51 5.55 5.08 2.24
CA PHE A 51 5.58 5.92 1.04
C PHE A 51 4.51 5.49 0.04
N GLY A 52 3.88 6.45 -0.62
CA GLY A 52 2.88 6.19 -1.63
C GLY A 52 3.01 7.09 -2.85
N TYR A 53 2.40 6.61 -3.94
CA TYR A 53 2.38 7.27 -5.24
C TYR A 53 0.94 7.48 -5.69
N HIS A 54 0.64 8.68 -6.19
CA HIS A 54 -0.68 9.03 -6.69
C HIS A 54 -0.55 9.75 -8.04
N GLN A 55 -1.33 9.31 -9.03
CA GLN A 55 -1.43 10.01 -10.31
C GLN A 55 -2.64 10.95 -10.32
N THR A 56 -2.43 12.14 -10.89
CA THR A 56 -3.48 13.14 -11.08
C THR A 56 -3.24 13.97 -12.34
N SER A 57 -4.15 14.89 -12.66
CA SER A 57 -4.03 15.78 -13.82
C SER A 57 -2.91 16.82 -13.63
N PRO A 58 -2.40 17.44 -14.71
CA PRO A 58 -1.49 18.58 -14.60
C PRO A 58 -2.04 19.73 -13.74
N GLU A 59 -3.34 19.97 -13.79
CA GLU A 59 -4.05 21.03 -13.05
C GLU A 59 -4.02 20.76 -11.55
N PHE A 60 -4.49 19.59 -11.13
CA PHE A 60 -4.46 19.18 -9.73
C PHE A 60 -3.03 19.02 -9.22
N GLY A 61 -2.10 18.57 -10.06
CA GLY A 61 -0.68 18.53 -9.73
C GLY A 61 -0.10 19.93 -9.43
N ARG A 62 -0.49 20.97 -10.19
CA ARG A 62 -0.10 22.35 -9.88
C ARG A 62 -0.65 22.80 -8.53
N GLN A 63 -1.92 22.52 -8.25
CA GLN A 63 -2.56 22.86 -6.97
C GLN A 63 -1.89 22.14 -5.79
N ILE A 64 -1.71 20.82 -5.85
CA ILE A 64 -1.05 20.02 -4.80
C ILE A 64 0.40 20.51 -4.59
N ARG A 65 1.10 20.91 -5.66
CA ARG A 65 2.45 21.45 -5.55
C ARG A 65 2.47 22.79 -4.80
N GLN A 66 1.47 23.64 -4.99
CA GLN A 66 1.37 24.94 -4.34
C GLN A 66 0.91 24.81 -2.88
N THR A 67 -0.12 24.01 -2.62
CA THR A 67 -0.74 23.91 -1.29
C THR A 67 -0.12 22.86 -0.40
N ARG A 68 0.55 21.86 -0.98
CA ARG A 68 1.00 20.62 -0.32
C ARG A 68 -0.14 19.80 0.29
N VAL A 69 -1.40 20.09 -0.06
CA VAL A 69 -2.59 19.43 0.48
C VAL A 69 -3.19 18.50 -0.57
N MET A 70 -3.45 17.26 -0.17
CA MET A 70 -4.26 16.30 -0.93
C MET A 70 -5.62 16.15 -0.23
N ARG A 71 -6.71 16.28 -1.00
CA ARG A 71 -8.07 16.15 -0.48
C ARG A 71 -8.63 14.76 -0.81
N PRO A 72 -9.48 14.18 0.05
CA PRO A 72 -10.17 12.94 -0.27
C PRO A 72 -11.03 13.08 -1.53
N SER A 73 -11.15 11.99 -2.28
CA SER A 73 -12.02 11.92 -3.44
C SER A 73 -13.51 11.91 -3.05
N SER A 74 -14.39 12.10 -4.03
CA SER A 74 -15.84 11.92 -3.86
C SER A 74 -16.26 10.45 -3.79
N THR A 75 -15.41 9.51 -4.23
CA THR A 75 -15.68 8.07 -4.26
C THR A 75 -14.39 7.27 -4.52
N GLY A 76 -14.37 5.99 -4.16
CA GLY A 76 -13.31 5.04 -4.45
C GLY A 76 -13.57 3.66 -3.84
N ALA A 77 -12.61 2.75 -3.96
CA ALA A 77 -12.78 1.35 -3.57
C ALA A 77 -12.98 1.11 -2.06
N ALA A 78 -12.60 2.09 -1.23
CA ALA A 78 -12.82 2.11 0.21
C ALA A 78 -13.44 3.45 0.63
N GLY A 79 -14.41 3.95 -0.13
CA GLY A 79 -15.11 5.20 0.18
C GLY A 79 -14.35 6.46 -0.20
N ARG A 80 -14.62 7.54 0.52
CA ARG A 80 -14.14 8.91 0.23
C ARG A 80 -12.76 9.15 0.85
N GLY A 81 -11.73 8.54 0.28
CA GLY A 81 -10.35 8.59 0.76
C GLY A 81 -9.36 9.24 -0.21
N ILE A 82 -8.10 9.29 0.21
CA ILE A 82 -6.93 9.68 -0.57
C ILE A 82 -6.15 8.40 -0.88
N TYR A 83 -6.04 8.07 -2.17
CA TYR A 83 -5.59 6.76 -2.64
C TYR A 83 -4.15 6.81 -3.13
N PHE A 84 -3.35 5.85 -2.71
CA PHE A 84 -1.94 5.72 -3.11
C PHE A 84 -1.62 4.28 -3.51
N ALA A 85 -0.77 4.12 -4.51
CA ALA A 85 -0.10 2.85 -4.79
C ALA A 85 1.27 2.80 -4.11
N ILE A 86 1.79 1.59 -3.87
CA ILE A 86 3.12 1.40 -3.29
C ILE A 86 4.25 1.65 -4.31
N ARG A 87 3.95 1.58 -5.60
CA ARG A 87 4.89 1.86 -6.70
C ARG A 87 4.30 2.82 -7.74
N PRO A 88 5.13 3.62 -8.43
CA PRO A 88 4.66 4.54 -9.47
C PRO A 88 3.88 3.83 -10.59
N GLU A 89 4.38 2.71 -11.10
CA GLU A 89 3.76 2.00 -12.24
C GLU A 89 2.36 1.45 -11.89
N GLU A 90 2.14 1.11 -10.62
CA GLU A 90 0.86 0.53 -10.18
C GLU A 90 -0.30 1.52 -10.25
N THR A 91 0.01 2.83 -10.23
CA THR A 91 -0.99 3.89 -10.36
C THR A 91 -1.68 3.88 -11.74
N GLU A 92 -1.10 3.25 -12.76
CA GLU A 92 -1.61 3.29 -14.14
C GLU A 92 -2.99 2.70 -14.33
N GLY A 93 -3.27 1.62 -13.61
CA GLY A 93 -4.57 0.94 -13.64
C GLY A 93 -5.51 1.38 -12.54
N LYS A 94 -5.12 2.38 -11.72
CA LYS A 94 -5.84 2.79 -10.51
C LYS A 94 -6.28 4.27 -10.56
N ALA A 95 -5.51 5.11 -11.23
CA ALA A 95 -5.79 6.54 -11.29
C ALA A 95 -6.79 6.92 -12.38
N ARG A 96 -7.79 7.73 -12.01
CA ARG A 96 -8.76 8.33 -12.94
C ARG A 96 -8.17 9.49 -13.75
N HIS A 97 -7.21 10.21 -13.18
CA HIS A 97 -6.52 11.33 -13.83
C HIS A 97 -5.03 11.02 -13.93
N LYS A 98 -4.42 11.46 -15.04
CA LYS A 98 -3.01 11.20 -15.36
C LYS A 98 -2.29 12.47 -15.80
N GLY A 99 -0.96 12.43 -15.83
CA GLY A 99 -0.10 13.52 -16.31
C GLY A 99 0.82 14.12 -15.24
N CYS A 100 0.47 13.95 -13.96
CA CYS A 100 1.31 14.29 -12.83
C CYS A 100 1.43 13.10 -11.88
N MET A 101 2.62 12.97 -11.28
CA MET A 101 2.91 12.02 -10.21
C MET A 101 3.17 12.77 -8.92
N VAL A 102 2.46 12.38 -7.87
CA VAL A 102 2.68 12.80 -6.49
C VAL A 102 3.34 11.65 -5.74
N LYS A 103 4.46 11.92 -5.10
CA LYS A 103 5.06 11.05 -4.08
C LYS A 103 4.77 11.66 -2.71
N ALA A 104 4.26 10.86 -1.78
CA ALA A 104 3.95 11.28 -0.42
C ALA A 104 4.47 10.28 0.61
N GLU A 105 4.76 10.79 1.81
CA GLU A 105 4.79 10.00 3.03
C GLU A 105 3.38 10.00 3.63
N ILE A 106 2.94 8.84 4.10
CA ILE A 106 1.60 8.59 4.61
C ILE A 106 1.72 8.13 6.05
N ARG A 107 0.99 8.78 6.97
CA ARG A 107 0.90 8.41 8.38
C ARG A 107 -0.27 7.47 8.59
N MET A 108 0.03 6.24 8.98
CA MET A 108 -0.93 5.16 9.18
C MET A 108 -0.29 4.07 10.04
N ASN A 109 -0.85 3.83 11.23
CA ASN A 109 -0.30 2.92 12.24
C ASN A 109 -1.04 1.59 12.26
N ASN A 110 -2.36 1.61 12.09
CA ASN A 110 -3.19 0.42 12.21
C ASN A 110 -4.21 0.36 11.05
N PRO A 111 -3.76 0.01 9.83
CA PRO A 111 -4.67 -0.10 8.71
C PRO A 111 -5.62 -1.28 8.85
N LYS A 112 -6.87 -1.10 8.42
CA LYS A 112 -7.79 -2.19 8.15
C LYS A 112 -7.45 -2.81 6.79
N HIS A 113 -7.35 -4.14 6.71
CA HIS A 113 -7.15 -4.85 5.46
C HIS A 113 -8.50 -5.25 4.88
N VAL A 114 -8.81 -4.80 3.65
CA VAL A 114 -10.08 -5.10 2.97
C VAL A 114 -9.85 -5.64 1.57
N TRP A 115 -10.84 -6.32 1.01
CA TRP A 115 -10.81 -6.78 -0.38
C TRP A 115 -11.65 -5.86 -1.27
N GLN A 116 -11.15 -5.59 -2.48
CA GLN A 116 -11.86 -4.81 -3.50
C GLN A 116 -13.30 -5.33 -3.67
N ALA A 117 -14.25 -4.40 -3.82
CA ALA A 117 -15.69 -4.61 -3.91
C ALA A 117 -16.43 -5.01 -2.62
N LEU A 118 -15.73 -5.41 -1.55
CA LEU A 118 -16.37 -5.81 -0.28
C LEU A 118 -16.47 -4.67 0.74
N SER A 119 -15.86 -3.51 0.49
CA SER A 119 -15.84 -2.41 1.47
C SER A 119 -15.93 -1.02 0.83
N PRO A 120 -16.87 -0.77 -0.11
CA PRO A 120 -16.92 0.49 -0.86
C PRO A 120 -17.28 1.72 -0.02
N ASN A 121 -17.75 1.54 1.21
CA ASN A 121 -18.34 2.60 2.05
C ASN A 121 -17.55 2.87 3.34
N GLU A 122 -16.26 2.52 3.40
CA GLU A 122 -15.45 2.85 4.57
C GLU A 122 -15.34 4.37 4.76
N THR A 123 -15.40 4.79 6.02
CA THR A 123 -15.27 6.18 6.45
C THR A 123 -14.25 6.26 7.57
N TYR A 124 -13.68 7.44 7.82
CA TYR A 124 -12.81 7.59 8.97
C TYR A 124 -13.53 7.27 10.29
N ALA A 125 -14.80 7.68 10.43
CA ALA A 125 -15.58 7.39 11.63
C ALA A 125 -15.76 5.89 11.87
N SER A 126 -16.09 5.11 10.82
CA SER A 126 -16.22 3.65 10.94
C SER A 126 -14.88 2.99 11.28
N LEU A 127 -13.78 3.46 10.70
CA LEU A 127 -12.45 2.93 10.96
C LEU A 127 -11.97 3.25 12.37
N ALA A 128 -12.12 4.50 12.81
CA ALA A 128 -11.71 4.94 14.13
C ALA A 128 -12.47 4.19 15.24
N ALA A 129 -13.78 3.93 15.05
CA ALA A 129 -14.57 3.10 15.96
C ALA A 129 -14.08 1.65 16.07
N GLN A 130 -13.37 1.15 15.05
CA GLN A 130 -12.73 -0.17 15.02
C GLN A 130 -11.24 -0.11 15.42
N GLY A 131 -10.73 1.05 15.82
CA GLY A 131 -9.33 1.26 16.17
C GLY A 131 -8.37 1.36 14.97
N HIS A 132 -8.89 1.57 13.76
CA HIS A 132 -8.13 1.70 12.53
C HIS A 132 -7.97 3.15 12.09
N ASP A 133 -6.85 3.49 11.44
CA ASP A 133 -6.55 4.84 10.96
C ASP A 133 -6.37 4.94 9.44
N GLY A 134 -6.61 3.85 8.71
CA GLY A 134 -6.58 3.81 7.25
C GLY A 134 -6.94 2.42 6.72
N VAL A 135 -6.79 2.23 5.42
CA VAL A 135 -7.17 0.99 4.73
C VAL A 135 -6.08 0.54 3.77
N ILE A 136 -5.83 -0.77 3.74
CA ILE A 136 -5.14 -1.44 2.63
C ILE A 136 -6.16 -2.22 1.82
N VAL A 137 -6.34 -1.85 0.56
CA VAL A 137 -7.24 -2.52 -0.38
C VAL A 137 -6.47 -3.56 -1.18
N HIS A 138 -6.89 -4.81 -1.06
CA HIS A 138 -6.39 -5.98 -1.80
C HIS A 138 -7.27 -6.28 -3.01
N GLY A 139 -6.78 -7.13 -3.93
CA GLY A 139 -7.58 -7.66 -5.05
C GLY A 139 -7.19 -7.14 -6.44
N TYR A 140 -6.44 -6.03 -6.54
CA TYR A 140 -6.01 -5.53 -7.84
C TYR A 140 -4.96 -6.44 -8.51
N LYS A 141 -4.95 -6.44 -9.85
CA LYS A 141 -3.87 -7.07 -10.64
C LYS A 141 -2.52 -6.37 -10.43
N SER A 142 -2.54 -5.07 -10.16
CA SER A 142 -1.37 -4.22 -9.97
C SER A 142 -0.96 -4.04 -8.50
N GLY A 143 -1.29 -4.96 -7.58
CA GLY A 143 -0.89 -4.87 -6.17
C GLY A 143 -1.98 -4.32 -5.25
N VAL A 144 -1.61 -3.52 -4.26
CA VAL A 144 -2.53 -2.95 -3.24
C VAL A 144 -2.76 -1.45 -3.44
N GLU A 145 -3.77 -0.91 -2.77
CA GLU A 145 -3.91 0.54 -2.54
C GLU A 145 -3.87 0.85 -1.05
N ILE A 146 -3.18 1.93 -0.69
CA ILE A 146 -3.19 2.57 0.61
C ILE A 146 -4.23 3.69 0.57
N VAL A 147 -5.12 3.74 1.55
CA VAL A 147 -6.18 4.75 1.64
C VAL A 147 -6.16 5.40 3.01
N VAL A 148 -6.09 6.73 3.03
CA VAL A 148 -6.23 7.56 4.23
C VAL A 148 -7.34 8.59 4.02
N TYR A 149 -7.89 9.14 5.10
CA TYR A 149 -9.14 9.92 5.02
C TYR A 149 -8.97 11.38 5.43
N HIS A 150 -7.81 11.73 5.99
CA HIS A 150 -7.46 13.09 6.40
C HIS A 150 -6.21 13.58 5.66
N ALA A 151 -6.21 14.86 5.28
CA ALA A 151 -5.08 15.48 4.59
C ALA A 151 -3.82 15.51 5.46
N GLU A 152 -4.00 15.57 6.78
CA GLU A 152 -2.97 15.58 7.82
C GLU A 152 -2.20 14.26 7.89
N GLN A 153 -2.78 13.18 7.37
CA GLN A 153 -2.10 11.89 7.19
C GLN A 153 -1.15 11.89 6.00
N VAL A 154 -1.17 12.92 5.15
CA VAL A 154 -0.40 12.97 3.90
C VAL A 154 0.62 14.10 3.97
N ASN A 155 1.89 13.72 3.96
CA ASN A 155 3.00 14.64 3.75
C ASN A 155 3.47 14.53 2.29
N VAL A 156 3.06 15.48 1.44
CA VAL A 156 3.50 15.53 0.05
C VAL A 156 5.02 15.73 0.02
N LEU A 157 5.75 14.90 -0.72
CA LEU A 157 7.21 15.02 -0.83
C LEU A 157 7.62 15.64 -2.15
N ARG A 158 6.97 15.21 -3.24
CA ARG A 158 7.29 15.66 -4.59
C ARG A 158 6.07 15.63 -5.49
N VAL A 159 5.92 16.64 -6.33
CA VAL A 159 4.99 16.65 -7.46
C VAL A 159 5.78 16.92 -8.73
N HIS A 160 5.63 16.06 -9.73
CA HIS A 160 6.30 16.23 -11.02
C HIS A 160 5.39 15.80 -12.17
N ARG A 161 5.60 16.36 -13.36
CA ARG A 161 4.98 15.81 -14.57
C ARG A 161 5.48 14.39 -14.77
N ARG A 162 4.56 13.49 -15.11
CA ARG A 162 4.92 12.13 -15.47
C ARG A 162 5.44 12.16 -16.90
N ARG A 163 6.67 11.70 -17.11
CA ARG A 163 7.18 11.47 -18.47
C ARG A 163 6.34 10.32 -19.04
N GLN A 164 5.80 10.56 -20.23
CA GLN A 164 5.08 9.53 -20.99
C GLN A 164 6.05 8.45 -21.44
#